data_AF-N6VX67-F1
#
_entry.id   AF-N6VX67-F1
#
_cell.length_a   1.000
_cell.length_b   1.000
_cell.length_c   1.000
_cell.angle_alpha   90.00
_cell.angle_beta   90.00
_cell.angle_gamma   90.00
#
_symmetry.space_group_name_H-M   'P 1'
#
loop_
_entity.id
_entity.type
_entity.pdbx_description
1 polymer ?
#
loop_
_entity_poly.entity_id
_entity_poly.type
_entity_poly.pdbx_seq_one_letter_code
_entity_poly.pdbx_strand_id
1 'polypeptide(L)'
;MEKIIIKSMKKVFNEELKNLEEELNNILKKYEVRSVRELKEKLANSKIKVEETDLKRAEELEKYIERVMKCLREINIKAIK
;
A
#
# COMPACT_ATOMS: atom_id res chain seq x y z
N MET A 1 23.82 19.39 2.02
CA MET A 1 22.64 19.51 1.15
C MET A 1 21.97 18.16 0.92
N GLU A 2 22.70 17.13 0.51
CA GLU A 2 22.17 15.77 0.26
C GLU A 2 21.43 15.13 1.44
N LYS A 3 21.96 15.23 2.67
CA LYS A 3 21.27 14.70 3.87
C LYS A 3 19.89 15.33 4.12
N ILE A 4 19.72 16.62 3.80
CA ILE A 4 18.45 17.34 3.93
C ILE A 4 17.46 16.84 2.87
N ILE A 5 17.92 16.69 1.63
CA ILE A 5 17.12 16.15 0.52
C ILE A 5 16.63 14.73 0.84
N ILE A 6 17.52 13.85 1.29
CA ILE A 6 17.20 12.49 1.70
C ILE A 6 16.13 12.47 2.82
N LYS A 7 16.27 13.35 3.82
CA LYS A 7 15.30 13.44 4.93
C LYS A 7 13.92 13.89 4.43
N SER A 8 13.86 14.88 3.55
CA SER A 8 12.62 15.34 2.93
C SER A 8 11.98 14.26 2.07
N MET A 9 12.75 13.54 1.25
CA MET A 9 12.24 12.43 0.44
C MET A 9 11.64 11.33 1.32
N LYS A 10 12.35 10.89 2.37
CA LYS A 10 11.81 9.89 3.32
C LYS A 10 10.47 10.32 3.92
N LYS A 11 10.35 11.60 4.29
CA LYS A 11 9.09 12.14 4.83
C LYS A 11 7.95 11.99 3.82
N VAL A 12 8.15 12.45 2.59
CA VAL A 12 7.14 12.37 1.52
C VAL A 12 6.74 10.92 1.24
N PHE A 13 7.71 10.01 1.10
CA PHE A 13 7.40 8.60 0.85
C PHE A 13 6.68 7.92 2.02
N ASN A 14 6.98 8.29 3.26
CA ASN A 14 6.27 7.76 4.43
C ASN A 14 4.83 8.30 4.51
N GLU A 15 4.62 9.56 4.17
CA GLU A 15 3.27 10.15 4.08
C GLU A 15 2.44 9.48 2.99
N GLU A 16 3.04 9.26 1.82
CA GLU A 16 2.41 8.53 0.71
C GLU A 16 2.06 7.08 1.11
N LEU A 17 3.01 6.37 1.74
CA LEU A 17 2.78 5.01 2.22
C LEU A 17 1.58 4.96 3.18
N LYS A 18 1.51 5.91 4.12
CA LYS A 18 0.39 5.99 5.07
C LYS A 18 -0.95 6.21 4.36
N ASN A 19 -1.00 7.10 3.37
CA ASN A 19 -2.22 7.36 2.62
C ASN A 19 -2.68 6.12 1.83
N LEU A 20 -1.74 5.43 1.17
CA LEU A 20 -2.02 4.19 0.44
C LEU A 20 -2.52 3.07 1.38
N GLU A 21 -1.89 2.93 2.55
CA GLU A 21 -2.30 1.96 3.57
C GLU A 21 -3.69 2.29 4.15
N GLU A 22 -4.00 3.56 4.40
CA GLU A 22 -5.33 3.99 4.85
C GLU A 22 -6.40 3.69 3.79
N GLU A 23 -6.12 3.99 2.51
CA GLU A 23 -7.03 3.70 1.42
C GLU A 23 -7.29 2.19 1.28
N LEU A 24 -6.22 1.38 1.32
CA LEU A 24 -6.34 -0.08 1.27
C LEU A 24 -7.15 -0.60 2.46
N ASN A 25 -6.86 -0.12 3.67
CA ASN A 25 -7.60 -0.50 4.87
C ASN A 25 -9.09 -0.12 4.80
N ASN A 26 -9.45 0.99 4.17
CA ASN A 26 -10.85 1.36 3.99
C ASN A 26 -11.59 0.38 3.09
N ILE A 27 -10.95 -0.07 1.99
CA ILE A 27 -11.51 -1.11 1.12
C ILE A 27 -11.65 -2.42 1.89
N LEU A 28 -10.61 -2.84 2.63
CA LEU A 28 -10.65 -4.10 3.38
C LEU A 28 -11.72 -4.09 4.49
N LYS A 29 -11.88 -2.96 5.18
CA LYS A 29 -12.95 -2.77 6.18
C LYS A 29 -14.34 -2.82 5.58
N LYS A 30 -14.56 -2.24 4.38
CA LYS A 30 -15.85 -2.29 3.66
C LYS A 30 -16.35 -3.73 3.49
N TYR A 31 -15.45 -4.70 3.34
CA TYR A 31 -15.76 -6.11 3.12
C TYR A 31 -15.46 -7.03 4.32
N GLU A 32 -15.17 -6.45 5.50
CA GLU A 32 -14.84 -7.19 6.73
C GLU A 32 -13.74 -8.24 6.52
N VAL A 33 -12.66 -7.85 5.83
CA VAL A 33 -11.47 -8.68 5.57
C VAL A 33 -10.21 -7.98 6.08
N ARG A 34 -9.14 -8.74 6.23
CA ARG A 34 -7.84 -8.27 6.74
C ARG A 34 -6.76 -8.18 5.67
N SER A 35 -6.99 -8.71 4.46
CA SER A 35 -6.02 -8.68 3.36
C SER A 35 -6.71 -8.80 2.00
N VAL A 36 -6.03 -8.35 0.94
CA VAL A 36 -6.51 -8.52 -0.45
C VAL A 36 -6.61 -10.00 -0.80
N ARG A 37 -5.72 -10.83 -0.26
CA ARG A 37 -5.81 -12.29 -0.38
C ARG A 37 -7.12 -12.81 0.21
N GLU A 38 -7.47 -12.42 1.43
CA GLU A 38 -8.73 -12.83 2.06
C GLU A 38 -9.95 -12.32 1.28
N LEU A 39 -9.88 -11.10 0.73
CA LEU A 39 -10.92 -10.55 -0.15
C LEU A 39 -11.15 -11.46 -1.36
N LYS A 40 -10.07 -11.86 -2.06
CA LYS A 40 -10.11 -12.78 -3.20
C LYS A 40 -10.65 -14.14 -2.82
N GLU A 41 -10.20 -14.70 -1.70
CA GLU A 41 -10.64 -16.01 -1.22
C GLU A 41 -12.14 -16.00 -0.88
N LYS A 42 -12.65 -14.96 -0.21
CA LYS A 42 -14.09 -14.84 0.10
C LYS A 42 -14.92 -14.62 -1.16
N LEU A 43 -14.43 -13.82 -2.11
CA LEU A 43 -15.10 -13.61 -3.40
C LEU A 43 -15.18 -14.91 -4.22
N ALA A 44 -14.08 -15.65 -4.33
CA ALA A 44 -14.03 -16.92 -5.07
C ALA A 44 -14.97 -17.98 -4.47
N ASN A 45 -15.12 -17.99 -3.15
CA ASN A 45 -16.06 -18.86 -2.43
C ASN A 45 -17.50 -18.34 -2.41
N SER A 46 -17.81 -17.26 -3.15
CA SER A 46 -19.13 -16.60 -3.16
C SER A 46 -19.66 -16.20 -1.77
N LYS A 47 -18.76 -15.99 -0.79
CA LYS A 47 -19.12 -15.60 0.59
C LYS A 47 -19.46 -14.11 0.70
N ILE A 48 -18.96 -13.31 -0.23
CA ILE A 48 -19.18 -11.86 -0.32
C ILE A 48 -19.39 -11.47 -1.78
N LYS A 49 -20.05 -10.33 -2.01
CA LYS A 49 -20.04 -9.63 -3.30
C LYS A 49 -19.10 -8.44 -3.18
N VAL A 50 -18.13 -8.35 -4.08
CA VAL A 50 -17.14 -7.27 -4.13
C VAL A 50 -17.36 -6.51 -5.44
N GLU A 51 -17.34 -5.18 -5.36
CA GLU A 51 -17.32 -4.36 -6.58
C GLU A 51 -16.01 -4.58 -7.33
N GLU A 52 -16.07 -4.82 -8.63
CA GLU A 52 -14.89 -5.09 -9.45
C GLU A 52 -13.85 -3.94 -9.38
N THR A 53 -14.35 -2.70 -9.25
CA THR A 53 -13.55 -1.50 -9.03
C THR A 53 -12.76 -1.55 -7.73
N ASP A 54 -13.36 -2.02 -6.64
CA ASP A 54 -12.70 -2.11 -5.34
C ASP A 54 -11.64 -3.21 -5.30
N LEU A 55 -11.93 -4.36 -5.91
CA LEU A 55 -10.95 -5.45 -6.00
C LEU A 55 -9.72 -5.00 -6.80
N LYS A 56 -9.95 -4.40 -7.98
CA LYS A 56 -8.89 -3.87 -8.82
C LYS A 56 -8.08 -2.79 -8.08
N ARG A 57 -8.78 -1.88 -7.39
CA ARG A 57 -8.11 -0.82 -6.63
C ARG A 57 -7.26 -1.37 -5.49
N ALA A 58 -7.75 -2.36 -4.75
CA ALA A 58 -6.99 -3.01 -3.68
C ALA A 58 -5.71 -3.68 -4.20
N GLU A 59 -5.76 -4.34 -5.36
CA GLU A 59 -4.57 -4.92 -6.00
C GLU A 59 -3.56 -3.86 -6.48
N GLU A 60 -4.06 -2.73 -7.02
CA GLU A 60 -3.21 -1.62 -7.41
C GLU A 60 -2.51 -0.99 -6.21
N LEU A 61 -3.24 -0.81 -5.11
CA LEU A 61 -2.70 -0.27 -3.86
C LEU A 61 -1.59 -1.16 -3.28
N GLU A 62 -1.76 -2.48 -3.24
CA GLU A 62 -0.69 -3.41 -2.82
C GLU A 62 0.59 -3.22 -3.66
N LYS A 63 0.46 -3.11 -4.98
CA LYS A 63 1.60 -2.88 -5.88
C LYS A 63 2.25 -1.52 -5.65
N TYR A 64 1.47 -0.48 -5.39
CA TYR A 64 2.01 0.84 -5.11
C TYR A 64 2.74 0.89 -3.76
N ILE A 65 2.16 0.30 -2.71
CA ILE A 65 2.80 0.15 -1.41
C ILE A 65 4.14 -0.56 -1.57
N GLU A 66 4.19 -1.68 -2.29
CA GLU A 66 5.45 -2.41 -2.53
C GLU A 66 6.51 -1.54 -3.23
N ARG A 67 6.11 -0.75 -4.23
CA ARG A 67 7.01 0.19 -4.93
C ARG A 67 7.53 1.29 -4.01
N VAL A 68 6.65 1.92 -3.23
CA VAL A 68 7.04 2.98 -2.27
C VAL A 68 8.00 2.41 -1.21
N MET A 69 7.70 1.22 -0.67
CA MET A 69 8.59 0.52 0.25
C MET A 69 9.96 0.22 -0.37
N LYS A 70 10.01 -0.20 -1.64
CA LYS A 70 11.27 -0.42 -2.36
C LYS A 70 12.08 0.87 -2.48
N CYS A 71 11.45 1.98 -2.87
CA CYS A 71 12.10 3.30 -2.92
C CYS A 71 12.64 3.72 -1.55
N LEU A 72 11.86 3.54 -0.48
CA LEU A 72 12.29 3.83 0.89
C LEU A 72 13.52 3.01 1.31
N ARG A 73 13.56 1.71 0.98
CA ARG A 73 14.72 0.85 1.23
C ARG A 73 15.96 1.35 0.50
N GLU A 74 15.84 1.72 -0.77
CA GLU A 74 16.95 2.27 -1.56
C GLU A 74 17.46 3.59 -0.99
N ILE A 75 16.56 4.49 -0.57
CA ILE A 75 16.93 5.75 0.08
C ILE A 75 17.63 5.49 1.42
N ASN A 76 17.18 4.50 2.19
CA ASN A 76 17.83 4.11 3.44
C ASN A 76 19.26 3.59 3.22
N ILE A 77 19.48 2.74 2.22
CA ILE A 77 20.82 2.24 1.88
C ILE A 77 21.75 3.40 1.47
N LYS A 78 21.26 4.32 0.62
CA LYS A 78 22.03 5.51 0.20
C LYS A 78 22.30 6.50 1.32
N ALA A 79 21.51 6.48 2.39
CA ALA A 79 21.72 7.35 3.55
C ALA A 79 22.79 6.81 4.54
N ILE A 80 23.14 5.53 4.43
CA ILE A 80 24.13 4.86 5.30
C ILE A 80 25.54 4.89 4.68
N LYS A 81 25.63 4.93 3.33
CA LYS A 81 26.88 5.18 2.60
C LYS A 81 27.24 6.66 2.61
#